data_AF-K2F4F8-F1
#
_entry.id   AF-K2F4F8-F1
#
_cell.length_a   1.000
_cell.length_b   1.000
_cell.length_c   1.000
_cell.angle_alpha   90.00
_cell.angle_beta   90.00
_cell.angle_gamma   90.00
#
_symmetry.space_group_name_H-M   'P 1'
#
loop_
_entity.id
_entity.type
_entity.pdbx_description
1 polymer ?
#
loop_
_entity_poly.entity_id
_entity_poly.type
_entity_poly.pdbx_seq_one_letter_code
_entity_poly.pdbx_strand_id
1 'polypeptide(L)'
;MDKDEYLLKSKIVYSRTCESARALGVKCVERGTKTFIGYINPFVFFYSKTCVLHPLSDDICKQFLQPTNFIPIKLLKGHTSKEACDYSKFIMRKNFFSMLSSASTVGERAVASFLLGNIMNQVLIGDEKSKF
;
A
#
# COMPACT_ATOMS: atom_id res chain seq x y z
N MET A 1 23.70 11.55 -1.68
CA MET A 1 22.81 12.51 -2.38
C MET A 1 21.48 12.39 -1.65
N ASP A 2 21.33 13.16 -0.57
CA ASP A 2 20.34 12.95 0.50
C ASP A 2 19.88 14.32 1.02
N LYS A 3 19.24 15.11 0.15
CA LYS A 3 18.98 16.53 0.43
C LYS A 3 17.62 16.80 1.10
N ASP A 4 16.63 15.90 1.00
CA ASP A 4 15.23 16.28 1.26
C ASP A 4 14.53 15.45 2.35
N GLU A 5 15.13 14.38 2.87
CA GLU A 5 14.46 13.50 3.83
C GLU A 5 14.12 14.21 5.15
N TYR A 6 14.87 15.27 5.49
CA TYR A 6 14.60 16.11 6.65
C TYR A 6 13.23 16.81 6.58
N LEU A 7 12.67 17.01 5.38
CA LEU A 7 11.33 17.58 5.17
C LEU A 7 10.23 16.68 5.76
N LEU A 8 10.53 15.40 5.94
CA LEU A 8 9.60 14.39 6.44
C LEU A 8 9.76 14.14 7.95
N LYS A 9 10.56 14.95 8.64
CA LYS A 9 10.74 14.86 10.09
C LYS A 9 9.42 15.05 10.84
N SER A 10 9.18 14.21 11.84
CA SER A 10 7.98 14.17 12.66
C SER A 10 6.67 13.90 11.89
N LYS A 11 6.74 13.44 10.63
CA LYS A 11 5.57 13.10 9.81
C LYS A 11 5.30 11.59 9.78
N ILE A 12 4.07 11.23 9.44
CA ILE A 12 3.72 9.90 8.95
C ILE A 12 3.76 9.98 7.42
N VAL A 13 4.55 9.12 6.80
CA VAL A 13 4.72 9.09 5.36
C VAL A 13 4.11 7.82 4.81
N TYR A 14 3.30 7.97 3.78
CA TYR A 14 2.75 6.85 3.02
C TYR A 14 3.12 6.98 1.56
N SER A 15 3.75 5.94 1.01
CA SER A 15 4.16 5.90 -0.39
C SER A 15 3.68 4.62 -1.09
N ARG A 16 3.08 4.81 -2.26
CA ARG A 16 2.71 3.72 -3.19
C ARG A 16 3.74 3.51 -4.30
N THR A 17 4.85 4.26 -4.29
CA THR A 17 5.87 4.16 -5.33
C THR A 17 6.74 2.92 -5.11
N CYS A 18 7.26 2.38 -6.21
CA CYS A 18 8.03 1.15 -6.24
C CYS A 18 9.27 1.23 -5.34
N GLU A 19 9.43 0.24 -4.46
CA GLU A 19 10.61 0.04 -3.60
C GLU A 19 10.96 1.18 -2.65
N SER A 20 10.08 2.18 -2.46
CA SER A 20 10.41 3.35 -1.66
C SER A 20 10.74 2.98 -0.21
N ALA A 21 10.19 1.89 0.32
CA ALA A 21 10.52 1.46 1.68
C ALA A 21 11.88 0.76 1.79
N ARG A 22 12.44 0.24 0.69
CA ARG A 22 13.69 -0.54 0.70
C ARG A 22 14.91 0.26 1.18
N ALA A 23 15.00 1.52 0.73
CA ALA A 23 16.13 2.40 1.07
C ALA A 23 15.65 3.75 1.63
N LEU A 24 14.72 4.42 0.94
CA LEU A 24 14.25 5.76 1.35
C LEU A 24 13.49 5.71 2.68
N GLY A 25 12.61 4.72 2.87
CA GLY A 25 11.84 4.59 4.10
C GLY A 25 12.70 4.45 5.36
N VAL A 26 13.76 3.64 5.28
CA VAL A 26 14.75 3.48 6.37
C VAL A 26 15.44 4.81 6.67
N LYS A 27 15.99 5.47 5.64
CA LYS A 27 16.66 6.78 5.79
C LYS A 27 15.76 7.87 6.36
N CYS A 28 14.49 7.91 5.96
CA CYS A 28 13.52 8.87 6.49
C CYS A 28 13.31 8.68 7.99
N VAL A 29 13.14 7.44 8.45
CA VAL A 29 12.95 7.12 9.87
C VAL A 29 14.22 7.42 10.67
N GLU A 30 15.41 7.07 10.16
CA GLU A 30 16.70 7.46 10.75
C GLU A 30 16.84 8.98 10.92
N ARG A 31 16.24 9.75 10.01
CA ARG A 31 16.24 11.23 10.03
C ARG A 31 15.06 11.84 10.78
N GLY A 32 14.26 11.03 11.47
CA GLY A 32 13.24 11.48 12.41
C GLY A 32 11.81 11.53 11.84
N THR A 33 11.53 10.91 10.69
CA THR A 33 10.15 10.57 10.32
C THR A 33 9.55 9.63 11.37
N LYS A 34 8.32 9.88 11.81
CA LYS A 34 7.66 9.05 12.83
C LYS A 34 7.44 7.63 12.33
N THR A 35 6.86 7.54 11.14
CA THR A 35 6.53 6.27 10.50
C THR A 35 6.59 6.41 8.99
N PHE A 36 7.08 5.38 8.32
CA PHE A 36 7.03 5.24 6.88
C PHE A 36 6.28 3.96 6.51
N ILE A 37 5.20 4.07 5.74
CA ILE A 37 4.46 2.93 5.18
C ILE A 37 4.68 2.92 3.67
N GLY A 38 5.13 1.78 3.14
CA GLY A 38 5.36 1.63 1.71
C GLY A 38 5.71 0.19 1.34
N TYR A 39 6.41 0.00 0.23
CA TYR A 39 6.72 -1.32 -0.31
C TYR A 39 8.24 -1.53 -0.47
N ILE A 40 8.73 -2.71 -0.09
CA ILE A 40 10.16 -3.09 -0.26
C ILE A 40 10.48 -3.58 -1.68
N ASN A 41 9.49 -4.09 -2.39
CA ASN A 41 9.55 -4.45 -3.81
C ASN A 41 8.57 -3.56 -4.61
N PRO A 42 8.63 -3.55 -5.95
CA PRO A 42 7.71 -2.75 -6.75
C PRO A 42 6.26 -3.08 -6.45
N PHE A 43 5.44 -2.05 -6.21
CA PHE A 43 4.00 -2.20 -6.17
C PHE A 43 3.48 -2.42 -7.59
N VAL A 44 2.78 -3.53 -7.83
CA VAL A 44 2.26 -3.90 -9.15
C VAL A 44 0.75 -3.93 -9.13
N PHE A 45 0.12 -3.34 -10.15
CA PHE A 45 -1.32 -3.42 -10.35
C PHE A 45 -1.64 -3.49 -11.84
N PHE A 46 -2.83 -3.98 -12.16
CA PHE A 46 -3.32 -4.14 -13.52
C PHE A 46 -4.58 -3.29 -13.70
N TYR A 47 -4.77 -2.80 -14.91
CA TYR A 47 -5.92 -2.01 -15.29
C TYR A 47 -6.28 -2.28 -16.74
N SER A 48 -7.55 -2.18 -17.06
CA SER A 48 -8.08 -2.10 -18.40
C SER A 48 -7.76 -0.72 -18.99
N LYS A 49 -7.33 -0.72 -20.26
CA LYS A 49 -7.10 0.52 -21.02
C LYS A 49 -8.34 1.40 -21.13
N THR A 50 -9.54 0.84 -20.97
CA THR A 50 -10.81 1.59 -21.01
C THR A 50 -11.11 2.35 -19.72
N CYS A 51 -10.44 2.04 -18.62
CA CYS A 51 -10.76 2.56 -17.29
C CYS A 51 -9.63 3.39 -16.68
N VAL A 52 -8.68 3.88 -17.49
CA VAL A 52 -7.50 4.63 -17.02
C VAL A 52 -7.88 5.85 -16.18
N LEU A 53 -8.92 6.59 -16.57
CA LEU A 53 -9.39 7.78 -15.86
C LEU A 53 -10.27 7.44 -14.64
N HIS A 54 -10.78 6.21 -14.57
CA HIS A 54 -11.68 5.75 -13.51
C HIS A 54 -11.23 4.38 -12.98
N PRO A 55 -10.04 4.28 -12.39
CA PRO A 55 -9.43 3.00 -12.04
C PRO A 55 -10.17 2.24 -10.94
N LEU A 56 -11.03 2.91 -10.15
CA LEU A 56 -11.87 2.25 -9.15
C LEU A 56 -13.17 1.65 -9.73
N SER A 57 -13.52 2.03 -10.96
CA SER A 57 -14.63 1.42 -11.72
C SER A 57 -14.18 0.16 -12.48
N ASP A 58 -12.88 -0.12 -12.49
CA ASP A 58 -12.29 -1.31 -13.08
C ASP A 58 -12.23 -2.43 -12.04
N ASP A 59 -12.87 -3.56 -12.33
CA ASP A 59 -13.00 -4.66 -11.39
C ASP A 59 -11.69 -5.33 -11.03
N ILE A 60 -10.66 -5.26 -11.88
CA ILE A 60 -9.32 -5.74 -11.59
C ILE A 60 -8.56 -4.68 -10.80
N CYS A 61 -8.47 -3.46 -11.33
CA CYS A 61 -7.64 -2.40 -10.74
C CYS A 61 -8.09 -2.02 -9.33
N LYS A 62 -9.41 -2.00 -9.07
CA LYS A 62 -9.93 -1.70 -7.72
C LYS A 62 -9.43 -2.71 -6.68
N GLN A 63 -9.21 -3.97 -7.04
CA GLN A 63 -8.73 -5.00 -6.11
C GLN A 63 -7.37 -4.65 -5.52
N PHE A 64 -6.55 -3.92 -6.28
CA PHE A 64 -5.23 -3.45 -5.86
C PHE A 64 -5.32 -2.08 -5.19
N LEU A 65 -5.96 -1.09 -5.84
CA LEU A 65 -5.88 0.30 -5.38
C LEU A 65 -6.76 0.61 -4.18
N GLN A 66 -7.97 0.06 -4.10
CA GLN A 66 -8.90 0.36 -3.02
C GLN A 66 -8.32 -0.03 -1.63
N PRO A 67 -7.73 -1.22 -1.43
CA PRO A 67 -7.07 -1.55 -0.17
C PRO A 67 -6.01 -0.53 0.26
N THR A 68 -5.20 -0.06 -0.70
CA THR A 68 -4.09 0.88 -0.43
C THR A 68 -4.59 2.27 -0.05
N ASN A 69 -5.79 2.67 -0.50
CA ASN A 69 -6.43 3.92 -0.09
C ASN A 69 -6.89 3.89 1.38
N PHE A 70 -7.08 2.71 1.98
CA PHE A 70 -7.47 2.64 3.38
C PHE A 70 -6.37 3.09 4.34
N ILE A 71 -5.09 3.04 3.96
CA ILE A 71 -3.99 3.52 4.82
C ILE A 71 -4.19 4.99 5.20
N PRO A 72 -4.24 5.94 4.24
CA PRO A 72 -4.47 7.34 4.58
C PRO A 72 -5.85 7.58 5.20
N ILE A 73 -6.89 6.87 4.75
CA ILE A 73 -8.25 7.03 5.32
C ILE A 73 -8.29 6.64 6.81
N LYS A 74 -7.62 5.55 7.20
CA LYS A 74 -7.59 5.09 8.60
C LYS A 74 -6.78 6.01 9.49
N LEU A 75 -5.64 6.49 8.99
CA LEU A 75 -4.82 7.50 9.68
C LEU A 75 -5.61 8.78 9.95
N LEU A 76 -6.30 9.31 8.94
CA LEU A 76 -7.17 10.49 9.09
C LEU A 76 -8.32 10.28 10.08
N LYS A 77 -8.74 9.03 10.29
CA LYS A 77 -9.74 8.63 11.29
C LYS A 77 -9.15 8.38 12.68
N GLY A 78 -7.90 8.76 12.95
CA GLY A 78 -7.26 8.64 14.26
C GLY A 78 -6.81 7.22 14.64
N HIS A 79 -6.77 6.30 13.68
CA HIS A 79 -6.15 4.99 13.90
C HIS A 79 -4.62 5.13 13.89
N THR A 80 -3.95 4.20 14.57
CA THR A 80 -2.50 4.08 14.53
C THR A 80 -2.00 3.68 13.15
N SER A 81 -0.72 3.97 12.88
CA SER A 81 -0.03 3.56 11.65
C SER A 81 -0.07 2.04 11.46
N LYS A 82 0.07 1.26 12.53
CA LYS A 82 -0.07 -0.21 12.49
C LYS A 82 -1.47 -0.65 12.11
N GLU A 83 -2.50 -0.12 12.76
CA GLU A 83 -3.90 -0.46 12.43
C GLU A 83 -4.23 -0.11 10.97
N ALA A 84 -3.75 1.03 10.46
CA ALA A 84 -3.95 1.43 9.08
C ALA A 84 -3.25 0.47 8.09
N CYS A 85 -2.00 0.09 8.38
CA CYS A 85 -1.21 -0.84 7.57
C CYS A 85 -1.84 -2.25 7.56
N ASP A 86 -2.17 -2.78 8.74
CA ASP A 86 -2.74 -4.11 8.91
C ASP A 86 -4.13 -4.20 8.28
N TYR A 87 -4.96 -3.16 8.41
CA TYR A 87 -6.26 -3.12 7.76
C TYR A 87 -6.16 -3.15 6.23
N SER A 88 -5.21 -2.42 5.65
CA SER A 88 -4.96 -2.46 4.21
C SER A 88 -4.56 -3.87 3.74
N LYS A 89 -3.63 -4.53 4.45
CA LYS A 89 -3.25 -5.92 4.18
C LYS A 89 -4.41 -6.89 4.34
N PHE A 90 -5.27 -6.69 5.33
CA PHE A 90 -6.45 -7.50 5.54
C PHE A 90 -7.43 -7.41 4.36
N ILE A 91 -7.72 -6.21 3.87
CA ILE A 91 -8.59 -6.04 2.69
C ILE A 91 -7.92 -6.61 1.44
N MET A 92 -6.61 -6.40 1.22
CA MET A 92 -5.89 -7.04 0.12
C MET A 92 -5.98 -8.57 0.17
N ARG A 93 -5.84 -9.18 1.36
CA ARG A 93 -5.98 -10.64 1.53
C ARG A 93 -7.39 -11.12 1.20
N LYS A 94 -8.42 -10.38 1.61
CA LYS A 94 -9.81 -10.69 1.22
C LYS A 94 -10.00 -10.66 -0.30
N ASN A 95 -9.48 -9.62 -0.96
CA ASN A 95 -9.53 -9.50 -2.41
C ASN A 95 -8.78 -10.65 -3.08
N PHE A 96 -7.59 -11.00 -2.58
CA PHE A 96 -6.81 -12.15 -3.08
C PHE A 96 -7.59 -13.46 -3.01
N PHE A 97 -8.19 -13.79 -1.86
CA PHE A 97 -9.01 -15.01 -1.77
C PHE A 97 -10.25 -14.95 -2.66
N SER A 98 -10.87 -13.76 -2.78
CA SER A 98 -11.98 -13.55 -3.71
C SER A 98 -11.56 -13.87 -5.14
N MET A 99 -10.40 -13.38 -5.59
CA MET A 99 -9.84 -13.56 -6.94
C MET A 99 -9.42 -15.00 -7.26
N LEU A 100 -9.28 -15.85 -6.23
CA LEU A 100 -9.01 -17.29 -6.38
C LEU A 100 -10.28 -18.15 -6.33
N SER A 101 -11.43 -17.55 -6.03
CA SER A 101 -12.67 -18.29 -5.92
C SER A 101 -13.17 -18.79 -7.29
N SER A 102 -14.08 -19.76 -7.25
CA SER A 102 -14.77 -20.26 -8.45
C SER A 102 -15.59 -19.17 -9.15
N ALA A 103 -16.04 -18.13 -8.43
CA ALA A 103 -16.80 -17.01 -8.97
C ALA A 103 -15.93 -15.98 -9.72
N SER A 104 -14.60 -16.07 -9.65
CA SER A 104 -13.71 -15.10 -10.30
C SER A 104 -13.67 -15.26 -11.82
N THR A 105 -13.37 -14.16 -12.50
CA THR A 105 -13.00 -14.14 -13.91
C THR A 105 -11.61 -14.75 -14.13
N VAL A 106 -11.31 -15.13 -15.37
CA VAL A 106 -9.96 -15.59 -15.76
C VAL A 106 -8.93 -14.48 -15.55
N GLY A 107 -9.30 -13.23 -15.83
CA GLY A 107 -8.43 -12.06 -15.65
C GLY A 107 -8.05 -11.84 -14.19
N GLU A 108 -9.02 -11.89 -13.27
CA GLU A 108 -8.76 -11.77 -11.83
C GLU A 108 -7.82 -12.87 -11.33
N ARG A 109 -8.08 -14.14 -11.69
CA ARG A 109 -7.20 -15.26 -11.32
C ARG A 109 -5.78 -15.08 -11.83
N ALA A 110 -5.63 -14.64 -13.08
CA ALA A 110 -4.32 -14.47 -13.72
C ALA A 110 -3.42 -13.45 -13.02
N VAL A 111 -4.00 -12.46 -12.32
CA VAL A 111 -3.25 -11.38 -11.67
C VAL A 111 -3.20 -11.48 -10.14
N ALA A 112 -3.83 -12.48 -9.54
CA ALA A 112 -3.92 -12.64 -8.08
C ALA A 112 -2.55 -12.74 -7.39
N SER A 113 -1.57 -13.39 -8.03
CA SER A 113 -0.21 -13.53 -7.49
C SER A 113 0.50 -12.19 -7.29
N PHE A 114 0.21 -11.18 -8.12
CA PHE A 114 0.77 -9.84 -7.97
C PHE A 114 0.18 -9.10 -6.76
N LEU A 115 -1.10 -9.32 -6.45
CA LEU A 115 -1.71 -8.79 -5.24
C LEU A 115 -1.09 -9.43 -4.00
N LEU A 116 -0.81 -10.74 -4.03
CA LEU A 116 -0.05 -11.42 -2.99
C LEU A 116 1.36 -10.80 -2.84
N GLY A 117 2.02 -10.50 -3.95
CA GLY A 117 3.28 -9.75 -3.97
C GLY A 117 3.16 -8.43 -3.20
N ASN A 118 2.15 -7.61 -3.48
CA ASN A 118 1.94 -6.34 -2.75
C ASN A 118 1.71 -6.57 -1.26
N ILE A 119 0.90 -7.57 -0.87
CA ILE A 119 0.63 -7.91 0.54
C ILE A 119 1.93 -8.22 1.30
N MET A 120 2.76 -9.07 0.71
CA MET A 120 4.01 -9.54 1.32
C MET A 120 5.05 -8.44 1.43
N ASN A 121 5.03 -7.49 0.49
CA ASN A 121 6.03 -6.44 0.40
C ASN A 121 5.60 -5.10 1.03
N GLN A 122 4.35 -4.94 1.43
CA GLN A 122 3.92 -3.76 2.21
C GLN A 122 4.55 -3.81 3.61
N VAL A 123 5.27 -2.77 4.00
CA VAL A 123 5.95 -2.66 5.29
C VAL A 123 5.60 -1.36 6.00
N LEU A 124 5.76 -1.38 7.32
CA LEU A 124 5.77 -0.23 8.20
C LEU A 124 7.14 -0.16 8.85
N ILE A 125 7.78 1.00 8.78
CA ILE A 125 9.09 1.28 9.39
C ILE A 125 8.91 2.46 10.35
N GLY A 126 9.49 2.37 11.55
CA GLY A 126 9.37 3.39 12.60
C GLY A 126 8.29 3.07 13.63
N ASP A 127 7.65 4.11 14.19
CA ASP A 127 6.69 3.97 15.29
C ASP A 127 5.33 3.42 14.80
N GLU A 128 4.95 2.25 15.32
CA GLU A 128 3.68 1.57 15.04
C GLU A 128 2.46 2.24 15.67
N LYS A 129 2.66 3.10 16.69
CA LYS A 129 1.58 3.75 17.45
C LYS A 129 1.29 5.18 16.99
N SER A 130 2.06 5.68 16.03
CA SER A 130 1.89 7.03 15.50
C SER A 130 0.50 7.25 14.90
N LYS A 131 -0.06 8.43 15.16
CA LYS A 131 -1.36 8.90 14.68
C LYS A 131 -1.20 10.23 13.94
N PHE A 132 -2.16 10.53 13.07
CA PHE A 132 -2.20 11.79 12.30
C PHE A 132 -2.39 13.00 13.22
#